data_AF-Q2PG11-F1
#
_entry.id   AF-Q2PG11-F1
#
_cell.length_a   1.000
_cell.length_b   1.000
_cell.length_c   1.000
_cell.angle_alpha   90.00
_cell.angle_beta   90.00
_cell.angle_gamma   90.00
#
_symmetry.space_group_name_H-M   'P 1'
#
loop_
_entity.id
_entity.type
_entity.pdbx_description
1 polymer ?
#
loop_
_entity_poly.entity_id
_entity_poly.type
_entity_poly.pdbx_seq_one_letter_code
_entity_poly.pdbx_strand_id
1 'polypeptide(L)'
;MKPLTFARFYLPILIPSAKKAIYMDDDVIVQGDILALYNTPLKPGHAAAFSEDCDSASTKVVIRGAGNQYNYIGYLDYKKERIRKLSMKASTCSFNPGVFVANLTEWKRQNITNQLEKWMKLNVEEGLYSRTLAGSITTPPLLIVFYQQHSTIDPMWNVRHLGSSAGKRYSPQFVKAAKLLHWNGHFKPWGRTASYTDVWEKWYIPDPTGKFNLIRRYTEISNIK
;
A
#
# COMPACT_ATOMS: atom_id res chain seq x y z
N MET A 1 -2.95 7.59 -17.48
CA MET A 1 -3.22 7.02 -16.14
C MET A 1 -4.39 6.05 -16.26
N LYS A 2 -4.39 4.94 -15.51
CA LYS A 2 -5.51 3.98 -15.54
C LYS A 2 -6.55 4.39 -14.47
N PRO A 3 -7.86 4.41 -14.79
CA PRO A 3 -8.90 4.77 -13.82
C PRO A 3 -8.85 3.98 -12.51
N LEU A 4 -8.52 2.68 -12.59
CA LEU A 4 -8.41 1.77 -11.44
C LEU A 4 -7.43 2.26 -10.35
N THR A 5 -6.41 3.04 -10.73
CA THR A 5 -5.44 3.63 -9.79
C THR A 5 -6.11 4.49 -8.72
N PHE A 6 -7.28 5.06 -9.00
CA PHE A 6 -7.99 5.95 -8.09
C PHE A 6 -9.16 5.30 -7.36
N ALA A 7 -9.50 4.03 -7.65
CA ALA A 7 -10.70 3.38 -7.11
C ALA A 7 -10.82 3.48 -5.58
N ARG A 8 -9.68 3.41 -4.87
CA ARG A 8 -9.61 3.56 -3.40
C ARG A 8 -10.14 4.89 -2.85
N PHE A 9 -10.18 5.96 -3.65
CA PHE A 9 -10.73 7.25 -3.23
C PHE A 9 -12.26 7.25 -3.26
N TYR A 10 -12.85 6.36 -4.05
CA TYR A 10 -14.28 6.32 -4.36
C TYR A 10 -15.00 5.16 -3.68
N LEU A 11 -14.39 4.52 -2.68
CA LEU A 11 -15.00 3.37 -1.97
C LEU A 11 -16.46 3.62 -1.54
N PRO A 12 -16.83 4.77 -0.93
CA PRO A 12 -18.22 4.97 -0.52
C PRO A 12 -19.20 5.15 -1.69
N ILE A 13 -18.72 5.41 -2.91
CA ILE A 13 -19.52 5.52 -4.12
C ILE A 13 -19.62 4.14 -4.79
N LEU A 14 -18.53 3.37 -4.80
CA LEU A 14 -18.48 2.04 -5.41
C LEU A 14 -19.27 0.99 -4.60
N ILE A 15 -19.32 1.11 -3.27
CA ILE A 15 -20.03 0.21 -2.36
C ILE A 15 -20.91 0.99 -1.37
N PRO A 16 -21.97 1.68 -1.85
CA PRO A 16 -22.66 2.72 -1.07
C PRO A 16 -23.41 2.21 0.17
N SER A 17 -23.81 0.94 0.17
CA SER A 17 -24.50 0.27 1.28
C SER A 17 -23.56 -0.14 2.42
N ALA A 18 -22.26 -0.27 2.15
CA ALA A 18 -21.30 -0.70 3.15
C ALA A 18 -20.99 0.43 4.15
N LYS A 19 -20.96 0.09 5.44
CA LYS A 19 -20.57 1.03 6.53
C LYS A 19 -19.07 1.03 6.80
N LYS A 20 -18.40 -0.09 6.53
CA LYS A 20 -16.97 -0.32 6.75
C LYS A 20 -16.46 -1.29 5.69
N ALA A 21 -15.23 -1.10 5.22
CA ALA A 21 -14.60 -1.94 4.21
C ALA A 21 -13.11 -2.14 4.48
N ILE A 22 -12.54 -3.21 3.94
CA ILE A 22 -11.09 -3.36 3.78
C ILE A 22 -10.79 -3.08 2.31
N TYR A 23 -9.79 -2.24 2.05
CA TYR A 23 -9.19 -2.10 0.74
C TYR A 23 -7.86 -2.84 0.71
N MET A 24 -7.58 -3.53 -0.39
CA MET A 24 -6.34 -4.24 -0.66
C MET A 24 -5.97 -4.11 -2.15
N ASP A 25 -4.69 -3.89 -2.44
CA ASP A 25 -4.13 -3.97 -3.79
C ASP A 25 -4.17 -5.42 -4.31
N ASP A 26 -4.04 -5.60 -5.63
CA ASP A 26 -4.17 -6.90 -6.31
C ASP A 26 -2.94 -7.81 -6.22
N ASP A 27 -1.85 -7.31 -5.61
CA ASP A 27 -0.55 -7.94 -5.48
C ASP A 27 -0.26 -8.37 -4.03
N VAL A 28 -1.30 -8.84 -3.34
CA VAL A 28 -1.25 -9.25 -1.93
C VAL A 28 -1.64 -10.71 -1.72
N ILE A 29 -1.17 -11.28 -0.61
CA ILE A 29 -1.65 -12.56 -0.07
C ILE A 29 -2.03 -12.37 1.39
N VAL A 30 -3.27 -12.72 1.70
CA VAL A 30 -3.79 -12.76 3.07
C VAL A 30 -3.49 -14.14 3.66
N GLN A 31 -2.80 -14.16 4.80
CA GLN A 31 -2.47 -15.39 5.55
C GLN A 31 -3.16 -15.44 6.92
N GLY A 32 -3.50 -14.28 7.50
CA GLY A 32 -4.23 -14.18 8.76
C GLY A 32 -5.75 -14.18 8.58
N ASP A 33 -6.48 -14.27 9.69
CA ASP A 33 -7.94 -14.12 9.69
C ASP A 33 -8.36 -12.71 9.28
N ILE A 34 -8.91 -12.57 8.08
CA ILE A 34 -9.31 -11.28 7.50
C ILE A 34 -10.35 -10.55 8.37
N LEU A 35 -11.14 -11.28 9.17
CA LEU A 35 -12.08 -10.68 10.11
C LEU A 35 -11.36 -9.91 11.22
N ALA A 36 -10.18 -10.37 11.66
CA ALA A 36 -9.37 -9.65 12.62
C ALA A 36 -8.85 -8.31 12.03
N LEU A 37 -8.50 -8.27 10.74
CA LEU A 37 -8.20 -7.00 10.06
C LEU A 37 -9.44 -6.11 10.00
N TYR A 38 -10.59 -6.65 9.58
CA TYR A 38 -11.86 -5.91 9.51
C TYR A 38 -12.22 -5.28 10.85
N ASN A 39 -11.99 -6.00 11.95
CA ASN A 39 -12.32 -5.58 13.31
C ASN A 39 -11.30 -4.61 13.93
N THR A 40 -10.31 -4.13 13.17
CA THR A 40 -9.39 -3.08 13.63
C THR A 40 -10.18 -1.91 14.25
N PRO A 41 -9.89 -1.56 15.51
CA PRO A 41 -10.54 -0.44 16.18
C PRO A 41 -10.21 0.89 15.51
N LEU A 42 -11.25 1.67 15.21
CA LEU A 42 -11.10 3.03 14.68
C LEU A 42 -11.43 4.00 15.80
N LYS A 43 -10.53 4.96 16.05
CA LYS A 43 -10.78 6.01 17.06
C LYS A 43 -11.97 6.87 16.61
N PRO A 44 -12.72 7.48 17.54
CA PRO A 44 -13.79 8.41 17.18
C PRO A 44 -13.30 9.48 16.20
N GLY A 45 -14.05 9.71 15.12
CA GLY A 45 -13.68 10.66 14.07
C GLY A 45 -12.63 10.17 13.06
N HIS A 46 -12.06 8.97 13.21
CA HIS A 46 -11.12 8.44 12.21
C HIS A 46 -11.88 7.67 11.13
N ALA A 47 -11.77 8.13 9.88
CA ALA A 47 -12.41 7.48 8.73
C ALA A 47 -11.61 6.29 8.17
N ALA A 48 -10.36 6.09 8.59
CA ALA A 48 -9.55 4.96 8.16
C ALA A 48 -8.50 4.54 9.19
N ALA A 49 -7.97 3.32 9.02
CA ALA A 49 -6.74 2.87 9.65
C ALA A 49 -5.73 2.37 8.64
N PHE A 50 -4.46 2.63 8.89
CA PHE A 50 -3.34 2.24 8.03
C PHE A 50 -2.21 1.60 8.85
N SER A 51 -1.38 0.79 8.18
CA SER A 51 -0.08 0.40 8.73
C SER A 51 0.93 1.48 8.40
N GLU A 52 1.50 2.11 9.43
CA GLU A 52 2.56 3.11 9.24
C GLU A 52 3.88 2.43 8.81
N ASP A 53 4.63 3.12 7.97
CA ASP A 53 5.88 2.61 7.42
C ASP A 53 7.00 2.63 8.46
N CYS A 54 6.96 3.51 9.46
CA CYS A 54 7.96 3.57 10.53
C CYS A 54 8.00 2.32 11.42
N ASP A 55 6.84 1.75 11.71
CA ASP A 55 6.67 0.58 12.57
C ASP A 55 6.79 -0.75 11.80
N SER A 56 6.95 -0.68 10.48
CA SER A 56 7.12 -1.84 9.62
C SER A 56 8.46 -2.53 9.87
N ALA A 57 8.49 -3.87 9.84
CA ALA A 57 9.74 -4.63 9.84
C ALA A 57 10.68 -4.25 8.66
N SER A 58 10.17 -3.57 7.63
CA SER A 58 10.95 -3.07 6.49
C SER A 58 11.90 -1.93 6.85
N THR A 59 11.59 -1.05 7.80
CA THR A 59 12.44 0.14 8.10
C THR A 59 13.84 -0.19 8.58
N LYS A 60 14.04 -1.40 9.11
CA LYS A 60 15.36 -1.90 9.53
C LYS A 60 16.30 -2.23 8.37
N VAL A 61 15.84 -2.14 7.12
CA VAL A 61 16.65 -2.43 5.92
C VAL A 61 16.59 -1.24 4.95
N VAL A 62 17.75 -0.62 4.72
CA VAL A 62 17.89 0.51 3.78
C VAL A 62 17.60 0.03 2.36
N ILE A 63 16.56 0.59 1.71
CA ILE A 63 16.26 0.30 0.31
C ILE A 63 17.09 1.25 -0.56
N ARG A 64 18.23 0.77 -1.07
CA ARG A 64 19.02 1.54 -2.03
C ARG A 64 18.19 1.78 -3.30
N GLY A 65 18.04 3.05 -3.70
CA GLY A 65 17.40 3.45 -4.95
C GLY A 65 15.87 3.63 -4.93
N ALA A 66 15.17 3.38 -3.82
CA ALA A 66 13.70 3.48 -3.77
C ALA A 66 13.14 4.84 -3.30
N GLY A 67 14.00 5.84 -3.07
CA GLY A 67 13.64 7.11 -2.42
C GLY A 67 13.19 6.93 -0.97
N ASN A 68 12.97 8.01 -0.22
CA ASN A 68 12.48 7.92 1.15
C ASN A 68 10.97 7.61 1.16
N GLN A 69 10.60 6.34 1.26
CA GLN A 69 9.19 5.91 1.35
C GLN A 69 8.65 5.83 2.78
N TYR A 70 9.44 6.24 3.78
CA TYR A 70 9.10 6.08 5.20
C TYR A 70 8.53 7.36 5.81
N ASN A 71 8.79 8.51 5.20
CA ASN A 71 8.37 9.80 5.73
C ASN A 71 7.79 10.70 4.66
N TYR A 72 7.03 11.71 5.09
CA TYR A 72 6.33 12.65 4.23
C TYR A 72 7.26 13.41 3.27
N ILE A 73 8.54 13.62 3.62
CA ILE A 73 9.53 14.27 2.76
C ILE A 73 9.72 13.57 1.40
N GLY A 74 9.47 12.26 1.32
CA GLY A 74 9.55 11.54 0.06
C GLY A 74 8.33 11.71 -0.84
N TYR A 75 7.19 12.16 -0.29
CA TYR A 75 5.91 12.25 -0.98
C TYR A 75 5.50 13.68 -1.30
N LEU A 76 5.90 14.65 -0.48
CA LEU A 76 5.48 16.04 -0.59
C LEU A 76 6.68 16.96 -0.92
N ASP A 77 6.46 17.94 -1.80
CA ASP A 77 7.46 18.96 -2.11
C ASP A 77 7.39 20.09 -1.07
N TYR A 78 8.23 20.00 -0.05
CA TYR A 78 8.34 21.01 1.02
C TYR A 78 8.90 22.36 0.55
N LYS A 79 9.35 22.49 -0.70
CA LYS A 79 9.68 23.80 -1.28
C LYS A 79 8.42 24.59 -1.65
N LYS A 80 7.28 23.91 -1.83
CA LYS A 80 5.99 24.54 -2.18
C LYS A 80 5.38 25.20 -0.95
N GLU A 81 5.01 26.47 -1.08
CA GLU A 81 4.41 27.25 0.01
C GLU A 81 3.14 26.60 0.56
N ARG A 82 2.28 26.06 -0.32
CA ARG A 82 1.05 25.36 0.08
C ARG A 82 1.34 24.16 0.99
N ILE A 83 2.37 23.37 0.69
CA ILE A 83 2.77 22.24 1.53
C ILE A 83 3.30 22.73 2.88
N ARG A 84 4.13 23.79 2.89
CA ARG A 84 4.63 24.38 4.14
C ARG A 84 3.52 24.91 5.04
N LYS A 85 2.49 25.53 4.47
CA LYS A 85 1.32 26.06 5.20
C LYS A 85 0.46 24.99 5.87
N LEU A 86 0.60 23.72 5.49
CA LEU A 86 -0.07 22.61 6.18
C LEU A 86 0.60 22.25 7.51
N SER A 87 1.81 22.78 7.78
CA SER A 87 2.56 22.55 9.03
C SER A 87 2.79 21.07 9.39
N MET A 88 2.73 20.17 8.39
CA MET A 88 3.03 18.74 8.57
C MET A 88 4.54 18.54 8.62
N LYS A 89 5.06 17.85 9.63
CA LYS A 89 6.51 17.62 9.75
C LYS A 89 7.00 16.71 8.63
N ALA A 90 8.10 17.07 7.97
CA ALA A 90 8.71 16.28 6.90
C ALA A 90 9.17 14.89 7.37
N SER A 91 9.49 14.76 8.66
CA SER A 91 9.86 13.52 9.33
C SER A 91 8.67 12.67 9.78
N THR A 92 7.42 13.11 9.58
CA THR A 92 6.24 12.30 9.93
C THR A 92 6.28 10.99 9.16
N CYS A 93 5.99 9.89 9.84
CA CYS A 93 5.88 8.56 9.25
C CYS A 93 4.78 8.53 8.20
N SER A 94 5.08 8.00 7.02
CA SER A 94 4.07 7.74 6.00
C SER A 94 3.37 6.41 6.25
N PHE A 95 2.36 6.12 5.45
CA PHE A 95 1.75 4.81 5.34
C PHE A 95 1.59 4.41 3.88
N ASN A 96 1.50 3.11 3.65
CA ASN A 96 1.11 2.55 2.37
C ASN A 96 -0.42 2.49 2.24
N PRO A 97 -1.03 3.07 1.19
CA PRO A 97 -2.47 3.02 0.99
C PRO A 97 -2.94 1.79 0.19
N GLY A 98 -2.08 0.79 0.00
CA GLY A 98 -2.44 -0.45 -0.68
C GLY A 98 -3.13 -1.46 0.22
N VAL A 99 -3.11 -1.28 1.54
CA VAL A 99 -3.94 -2.03 2.50
C VAL A 99 -4.44 -1.08 3.58
N PHE A 100 -5.75 -0.96 3.74
CA PHE A 100 -6.33 -0.15 4.81
C PHE A 100 -7.76 -0.56 5.16
N VAL A 101 -8.18 -0.18 6.36
CA VAL A 101 -9.56 -0.35 6.83
C VAL A 101 -10.25 1.00 6.76
N ALA A 102 -11.42 1.08 6.12
CA ALA A 102 -12.17 2.31 5.95
C ALA A 102 -13.50 2.25 6.69
N ASN A 103 -13.79 3.25 7.54
CA ASN A 103 -15.14 3.54 7.99
C ASN A 103 -15.82 4.42 6.94
N LEU A 104 -16.63 3.80 6.09
CA LEU A 104 -17.30 4.48 4.98
C LEU A 104 -18.40 5.43 5.45
N THR A 105 -18.95 5.20 6.64
CA THR A 105 -19.91 6.15 7.24
C THR A 105 -19.20 7.45 7.57
N GLU A 106 -18.07 7.36 8.27
CA GLU A 106 -17.28 8.52 8.67
C GLU A 106 -16.61 9.20 7.46
N TRP A 107 -16.15 8.40 6.49
CA TRP A 107 -15.60 8.88 5.22
C TRP A 107 -16.60 9.74 4.45
N LYS A 108 -17.87 9.32 4.37
CA LYS A 108 -18.96 10.11 3.77
C LYS A 108 -19.25 11.36 4.59
N ARG A 109 -19.35 11.24 5.92
CA ARG A 109 -19.64 12.36 6.84
C ARG A 109 -18.61 13.50 6.70
N GLN A 110 -17.33 13.15 6.55
CA GLN A 110 -16.24 14.12 6.41
C GLN A 110 -15.97 14.54 4.96
N ASN A 111 -16.72 13.99 3.99
CA ASN A 111 -16.53 14.27 2.57
C ASN A 111 -15.10 14.02 2.07
N ILE A 112 -14.47 12.94 2.54
CA ILE A 112 -13.05 12.63 2.29
C ILE A 112 -12.77 12.49 0.78
N THR A 113 -13.66 11.89 0.01
CA THR A 113 -13.49 11.74 -1.45
C THR A 113 -13.28 13.09 -2.14
N ASN A 114 -14.09 14.11 -1.83
CA ASN A 114 -13.92 15.44 -2.41
C ASN A 114 -12.63 16.12 -1.95
N GLN A 115 -12.18 15.87 -0.71
CA GLN A 115 -10.89 16.37 -0.23
C GLN A 115 -9.72 15.75 -1.02
N LEU A 116 -9.77 14.44 -1.28
CA LEU A 116 -8.76 13.74 -2.08
C LEU A 116 -8.73 14.28 -3.52
N GLU A 117 -9.89 14.46 -4.15
CA GLU A 117 -9.98 15.08 -5.48
C GLU A 117 -9.42 16.49 -5.52
N LYS A 118 -9.71 17.31 -4.49
CA LYS A 118 -9.17 18.67 -4.38
C LYS A 118 -7.64 18.64 -4.38
N TRP A 119 -7.03 17.75 -3.60
CA TRP A 119 -5.57 17.62 -3.56
C TRP A 119 -4.98 17.12 -4.86
N MET A 120 -5.67 16.21 -5.55
CA MET A 120 -5.29 15.78 -6.90
C MET A 120 -5.27 16.94 -7.90
N LYS A 121 -6.32 17.77 -7.93
CA LYS A 121 -6.42 18.94 -8.81
C LYS A 121 -5.31 19.95 -8.53
N LEU A 122 -5.11 20.30 -7.26
CA LEU A 122 -4.06 21.22 -6.84
C LEU A 122 -2.66 20.72 -7.21
N ASN A 123 -2.40 19.41 -7.15
CA ASN A 123 -1.12 18.87 -7.59
C ASN A 123 -0.91 18.99 -9.11
N VAL A 124 -1.96 18.86 -9.92
CA VAL A 124 -1.86 19.09 -11.37
C VAL A 124 -1.51 20.56 -11.67
N GLU A 125 -2.10 21.49 -10.93
CA GLU A 125 -1.90 22.93 -11.11
C GLU A 125 -0.54 23.42 -10.59
N GLU A 126 -0.13 22.96 -9.40
CA GLU A 126 1.01 23.55 -8.67
C GLU A 126 2.23 22.61 -8.57
N GLY A 127 2.09 21.33 -8.90
CA GLY A 127 3.15 20.32 -8.78
C GLY A 127 3.60 20.13 -7.32
N LEU A 128 2.66 19.78 -6.44
CA LEU A 128 2.84 19.75 -4.98
C LEU A 128 3.56 18.51 -4.45
N TYR A 129 3.55 17.41 -5.22
CA TYR A 129 4.08 16.14 -4.78
C TYR A 129 5.53 15.97 -5.21
N SER A 130 6.31 15.31 -4.36
CA SER A 130 7.70 15.00 -4.65
C SER A 130 7.81 14.11 -5.89
N ARG A 131 8.82 14.38 -6.71
CA ARG A 131 9.15 13.56 -7.89
C ARG A 131 10.12 12.42 -7.57
N THR A 132 10.58 12.30 -6.33
CA THR A 132 11.57 11.28 -5.93
C THR A 132 10.99 9.87 -5.92
N LEU A 133 9.68 9.74 -5.73
CA LEU A 133 8.96 8.46 -5.73
C LEU A 133 8.11 8.35 -7.01
N ALA A 134 8.68 7.72 -8.04
CA ALA A 134 7.98 7.48 -9.29
C ALA A 134 6.65 6.74 -9.06
N GLY A 135 5.56 7.26 -9.64
CA GLY A 135 4.25 6.59 -9.65
C GLY A 135 3.39 6.77 -8.39
N SER A 136 3.87 7.45 -7.36
CA SER A 136 3.10 7.67 -6.11
C SER A 136 2.20 8.91 -6.19
N ILE A 137 1.29 8.98 -7.17
CA ILE A 137 0.38 10.13 -7.30
C ILE A 137 -0.84 10.05 -6.36
N THR A 138 -1.22 8.85 -5.91
CA THR A 138 -2.41 8.64 -5.07
C THR A 138 -2.10 8.59 -3.58
N THR A 139 -0.86 8.33 -3.18
CA THR A 139 -0.45 8.32 -1.77
C THR A 139 -0.45 9.72 -1.16
N PRO A 140 0.11 10.77 -1.79
CA PRO A 140 0.20 12.09 -1.17
C PRO A 140 -1.16 12.71 -0.77
N PRO A 141 -2.23 12.67 -1.59
CA PRO A 141 -3.55 13.12 -1.15
C PRO A 141 -4.02 12.40 0.12
N LEU A 142 -3.83 11.08 0.21
CA LEU A 142 -4.22 10.29 1.38
C LEU A 142 -3.38 10.69 2.61
N LEU A 143 -2.06 10.84 2.46
CA LEU A 143 -1.19 11.30 3.54
C LEU A 143 -1.62 12.67 4.07
N ILE A 144 -2.04 13.59 3.20
CA ILE A 144 -2.50 14.92 3.61
C ILE A 144 -3.84 14.83 4.33
N VAL A 145 -4.83 14.16 3.73
CA VAL A 145 -6.20 14.11 4.27
C VAL A 145 -6.27 13.32 5.58
N PHE A 146 -5.45 12.28 5.73
CA PHE A 146 -5.41 11.45 6.92
C PHE A 146 -4.28 11.82 7.89
N TYR A 147 -3.58 12.95 7.70
CA TYR A 147 -2.51 13.38 8.60
C TYR A 147 -3.02 13.50 10.04
N GLN A 148 -2.51 12.63 10.94
CA GLN A 148 -2.94 12.51 12.34
C GLN A 148 -4.44 12.21 12.53
N GLN A 149 -5.17 11.86 11.47
CA GLN A 149 -6.61 11.60 11.46
C GLN A 149 -6.92 10.16 11.02
N HIS A 150 -6.04 9.23 11.40
CA HIS A 150 -6.20 7.81 11.11
C HIS A 150 -5.81 6.95 12.32
N SER A 151 -6.40 5.77 12.39
CA SER A 151 -6.01 4.73 13.34
C SER A 151 -4.88 3.87 12.77
N THR A 152 -4.26 3.07 13.62
CA THR A 152 -3.15 2.20 13.23
C THR A 152 -3.64 0.76 13.02
N ILE A 153 -3.11 0.10 12.00
CA ILE A 153 -3.19 -1.34 11.79
C ILE A 153 -1.86 -1.97 12.23
N ASP A 154 -1.92 -3.14 12.86
CA ASP A 154 -0.72 -3.95 13.17
C ASP A 154 0.15 -4.15 11.90
N PRO A 155 1.45 -3.81 11.93
CA PRO A 155 2.35 -3.92 10.77
C PRO A 155 2.41 -5.30 10.11
N MET A 156 2.06 -6.37 10.83
CA MET A 156 1.98 -7.72 10.25
C MET A 156 0.88 -7.87 9.18
N TRP A 157 -0.07 -6.93 9.11
CA TRP A 157 -1.10 -6.83 8.07
C TRP A 157 -0.65 -6.06 6.83
N ASN A 158 0.60 -5.60 6.75
CA ASN A 158 1.13 -5.02 5.52
C ASN A 158 2.65 -5.27 5.40
N VAL A 159 3.06 -6.54 5.41
CA VAL A 159 4.45 -6.93 5.19
C VAL A 159 4.80 -6.70 3.71
N ARG A 160 5.32 -5.50 3.47
CA ARG A 160 5.45 -4.91 2.14
C ARG A 160 6.89 -4.92 1.61
N HIS A 161 7.05 -4.40 0.39
CA HIS A 161 8.26 -4.34 -0.43
C HIS A 161 8.75 -5.68 -0.98
N LEU A 162 7.91 -6.73 -0.99
CA LEU A 162 8.28 -8.00 -1.62
C LEU A 162 8.49 -7.85 -3.14
N GLY A 163 7.87 -6.83 -3.75
CA GLY A 163 8.07 -6.49 -5.16
C GLY A 163 9.14 -5.42 -5.43
N SER A 164 9.89 -4.99 -4.41
CA SER A 164 10.93 -3.94 -4.59
C SER A 164 12.19 -4.47 -5.26
N SER A 165 12.52 -5.75 -5.07
CA SER A 165 13.64 -6.43 -5.69
C SER A 165 13.32 -7.92 -5.89
N ALA A 166 14.13 -8.62 -6.67
CA ALA A 166 14.05 -10.07 -6.82
C ALA A 166 14.58 -10.84 -5.59
N GLY A 167 15.29 -10.17 -4.67
CA GLY A 167 15.92 -10.81 -3.52
C GLY A 167 14.94 -11.07 -2.37
N LYS A 168 15.20 -12.09 -1.57
CA LYS A 168 14.46 -12.38 -0.33
C LYS A 168 14.90 -11.43 0.78
N ARG A 169 14.05 -10.47 1.14
CA ARG A 169 14.32 -9.45 2.17
C ARG A 169 14.11 -9.94 3.61
N TYR A 170 13.06 -10.72 3.82
CA TYR A 170 12.67 -11.27 5.11
C TYR A 170 13.08 -12.74 5.25
N SER A 171 13.25 -13.23 6.48
CA SER A 171 13.44 -14.66 6.68
C SER A 171 12.17 -15.43 6.28
N PRO A 172 12.28 -16.70 5.83
CA PRO A 172 11.12 -17.53 5.57
C PRO A 172 10.17 -17.65 6.78
N GLN A 173 10.71 -17.69 7.99
CA GLN A 173 9.95 -17.74 9.24
C GLN A 173 9.12 -16.46 9.44
N PHE A 174 9.70 -15.29 9.15
CA PHE A 174 8.99 -14.02 9.23
C PHE A 174 7.86 -13.94 8.19
N VAL A 175 8.12 -14.36 6.95
CA VAL A 175 7.10 -14.43 5.88
C VAL A 175 5.96 -15.37 6.28
N LYS A 176 6.26 -16.52 6.90
CA LYS A 176 5.24 -17.45 7.40
C LYS A 176 4.41 -16.85 8.54
N ALA A 177 5.02 -16.02 9.39
CA ALA A 177 4.35 -15.38 10.53
C ALA A 177 3.53 -14.13 10.14
N ALA A 178 3.81 -13.52 8.98
CA ALA A 178 3.08 -12.38 8.46
C ALA A 178 1.58 -12.69 8.31
N LYS A 179 0.72 -11.69 8.56
CA LYS A 179 -0.74 -11.82 8.36
C LYS A 179 -1.14 -11.44 6.93
N LEU A 180 -0.38 -10.54 6.29
CA LEU A 180 -0.55 -10.19 4.89
C LEU A 180 0.79 -9.83 4.26
N LEU A 181 1.04 -10.39 3.08
CA LEU A 181 2.23 -10.18 2.26
C LEU A 181 1.88 -9.29 1.06
N HIS A 182 2.73 -8.33 0.73
CA HIS A 182 2.44 -7.33 -0.31
C HIS A 182 3.64 -7.13 -1.27
N TRP A 183 3.43 -7.47 -2.55
CA TRP A 183 4.40 -7.34 -3.64
C TRP A 183 4.35 -5.97 -4.33
N ASN A 184 4.17 -4.90 -3.55
CA ASN A 184 4.26 -3.54 -4.07
C ASN A 184 5.66 -3.28 -4.65
N GLY A 185 5.69 -2.78 -5.88
CA GLY A 185 6.90 -2.55 -6.65
C GLY A 185 6.86 -3.24 -8.01
N HIS A 186 8.02 -3.27 -8.66
CA HIS A 186 8.17 -3.73 -10.05
C HIS A 186 8.22 -5.25 -10.19
N PHE A 187 8.80 -5.96 -9.22
CA PHE A 187 9.04 -7.40 -9.29
C PHE A 187 7.80 -8.17 -8.82
N LYS A 188 6.92 -8.50 -9.77
CA LYS A 188 5.68 -9.22 -9.48
C LYS A 188 5.89 -10.73 -9.40
N PRO A 189 5.21 -11.43 -8.47
CA PRO A 189 5.39 -12.87 -8.26
C PRO A 189 4.90 -13.70 -9.45
N TRP A 190 4.02 -13.17 -10.29
CA TRP A 190 3.63 -13.77 -11.57
C TRP A 190 4.58 -13.44 -12.74
N GLY A 191 5.61 -12.61 -12.51
CA GLY A 191 6.65 -12.30 -13.48
C GLY A 191 7.78 -13.34 -13.50
N ARG A 192 8.82 -13.06 -14.29
CA ARG A 192 9.96 -13.99 -14.49
C ARG A 192 10.82 -14.18 -13.24
N THR A 193 11.04 -13.12 -12.48
CA THR A 193 11.90 -13.12 -11.29
C THR A 193 11.25 -12.27 -10.22
N ALA A 194 11.01 -12.85 -9.04
CA ALA A 194 10.49 -12.14 -7.88
C ALA A 194 10.91 -12.82 -6.58
N SER A 195 10.76 -12.12 -5.46
CA SER A 195 10.93 -12.72 -4.15
C SER A 195 9.72 -13.60 -3.80
N TYR A 196 9.96 -14.71 -3.08
CA TYR A 196 8.94 -15.63 -2.54
C TYR A 196 7.85 -16.08 -3.54
N THR A 197 8.21 -16.37 -4.79
CA THR A 197 7.28 -16.86 -5.82
C THR A 197 6.59 -18.16 -5.41
N ASP A 198 7.30 -19.00 -4.65
CA ASP A 198 6.81 -20.25 -4.06
C ASP A 198 5.62 -20.04 -3.11
N VAL A 199 5.55 -18.88 -2.43
CA VAL A 199 4.40 -18.53 -1.58
C VAL A 199 3.20 -18.14 -2.43
N TRP A 200 3.42 -17.41 -3.53
CA TRP A 200 2.36 -16.98 -4.43
C TRP A 200 1.74 -18.13 -5.21
N GLU A 201 2.57 -19.04 -5.70
CA GLU A 201 2.14 -20.17 -6.54
C GLU A 201 1.19 -21.12 -5.82
N LYS A 202 1.21 -21.19 -4.49
CA LYS A 202 0.23 -21.97 -3.70
C LYS A 202 -1.22 -21.54 -3.93
N TRP A 203 -1.42 -20.28 -4.35
CA TRP A 203 -2.73 -19.68 -4.59
C TRP A 203 -2.97 -19.36 -6.06
N TYR A 204 -2.01 -19.67 -6.93
CA TYR A 204 -2.15 -19.39 -8.35
C TYR A 204 -3.22 -20.30 -8.97
N ILE A 205 -4.21 -19.68 -9.58
CA ILE A 205 -5.21 -20.36 -10.41
C ILE A 205 -4.83 -20.11 -11.88
N PRO A 206 -4.68 -21.15 -12.71
CA PRO A 206 -4.42 -20.99 -14.13
C PRO A 206 -5.44 -20.07 -14.80
N ASP A 207 -4.99 -19.24 -15.74
CA ASP A 207 -5.87 -18.35 -16.48
C ASP A 207 -6.89 -19.18 -17.29
N PRO A 208 -8.20 -19.05 -17.02
CA PRO A 208 -9.22 -19.83 -17.71
C PRO A 208 -9.30 -19.51 -19.20
N THR A 209 -8.74 -18.39 -19.65
CA THR A 209 -8.67 -18.01 -21.07
C THR A 209 -7.43 -18.56 -21.79
N GLY A 210 -6.47 -19.12 -21.04
CA GLY A 210 -5.19 -19.63 -21.57
C GLY A 210 -4.25 -18.56 -22.14
N LYS A 211 -4.58 -17.27 -22.02
CA LYS A 211 -3.77 -16.16 -22.55
C LYS A 211 -2.55 -15.87 -21.70
N PHE A 212 -2.63 -16.15 -20.41
CA PHE A 212 -1.56 -15.95 -19.45
C PHE A 212 -1.04 -17.27 -18.89
N ASN A 213 0.28 -17.43 -18.91
CA ASN A 213 0.97 -18.53 -18.25
C ASN A 213 2.11 -17.96 -17.40
N LEU A 214 2.35 -18.57 -16.24
CA LEU A 214 3.51 -18.22 -15.42
C LEU A 214 4.80 -18.57 -16.17
N ILE A 215 5.69 -17.59 -16.31
CA ILE A 215 7.02 -17.81 -16.85
C ILE A 215 7.97 -18.03 -15.68
N ARG A 216 8.40 -19.27 -15.48
CA ARG A 216 9.42 -19.62 -14.49
C ARG A 216 10.73 -19.96 -15.19
N ARG A 217 11.85 -19.46 -14.65
CA ARG A 217 13.12 -20.13 -14.91
C ARG A 217 13.04 -21.46 -14.17
N TYR A 218 13.30 -22.57 -14.85
CA TYR A 218 13.64 -23.81 -14.18
C TYR A 218 14.84 -23.50 -13.27
N THR A 219 14.60 -23.35 -11.97
CA THR A 219 15.64 -23.61 -10.99
C THR A 219 15.91 -25.09 -11.10
N GLU A 220 17.12 -25.45 -11.51
CA GLU A 220 17.60 -26.82 -11.52
C GLU A 220 17.09 -27.53 -10.27
N ILE A 221 16.26 -28.54 -10.47
CA ILE A 221 16.04 -29.57 -9.48
C ILE A 221 17.41 -30.21 -9.32
N SER A 222 18.18 -29.75 -8.34
CA SER A 222 19.38 -30.45 -7.91
C SER A 222 18.92 -31.82 -7.44
N ASN A 223 19.21 -32.80 -8.28
CA ASN A 223 19.04 -34.22 -8.05
C ASN A 223 19.46 -34.56 -6.62
N ILE A 224 18.48 -34.90 -5.76
CA ILE A 224 18.75 -35.77 -4.64
C ILE A 224 18.69 -37.18 -5.23
N LYS A 225 19.86 -37.68 -5.64
CA LYS A 225 20.14 -39.11 -5.70
C LYS A 225 20.51 -39.59 -4.30
#